data_AF-W5VYV2-F1
#
_entry.id   AF-W5VYV2-F1
#
_cell.length_a   1.000
_cell.length_b   1.000
_cell.length_c   1.000
_cell.angle_alpha   90.00
_cell.angle_beta   90.00
_cell.angle_gamma   90.00
#
_symmetry.space_group_name_H-M   'P 1'
#
loop_
_entity.id
_entity.type
_entity.pdbx_description
1 polymer ?
#
loop_
_entity_poly.entity_id
_entity_poly.type
_entity_poly.pdbx_seq_one_letter_code
_entity_poly.pdbx_strand_id
1 'polypeptide(L)'
;MSGFIHWYENGWSADRAARTVARIESLGLSLSEDTDRNALLGRLSLTEITRLDVEFWLDADTALYGRFRRVGGDVVAQEFDLDGLSSVEQNQLVQGIAELFGEDADNTVGFVVDRSGCSEDVEWDEVVLGHPKIVTVRPDVLALPCTVIEDLHPELQKLNGRAMGALTVYDRTNVLAGA
;
A
#
# COMPACT_ATOMS: atom_id res chain seq x y z
N MET A 1 -10.24 -8.20 -13.14
CA MET A 1 -9.92 -7.67 -11.81
C MET A 1 -8.42 -7.67 -11.74
N SER A 2 -7.83 -6.47 -11.66
CA SER A 2 -6.39 -6.30 -11.53
C SER A 2 -6.02 -6.38 -10.05
N GLY A 3 -4.85 -6.94 -9.76
CA GLY A 3 -4.37 -6.97 -8.38
C GLY A 3 -3.97 -5.57 -7.92
N PHE A 4 -3.92 -5.33 -6.62
CA PHE A 4 -3.49 -4.04 -6.08
C PHE A 4 -2.81 -4.16 -4.71
N ILE A 5 -2.08 -3.11 -4.35
CA ILE A 5 -1.57 -2.86 -3.01
C ILE A 5 -2.01 -1.46 -2.60
N HIS A 6 -2.69 -1.32 -1.46
CA HIS A 6 -2.96 -0.02 -0.84
C HIS A 6 -2.22 0.06 0.49
N TRP A 7 -1.43 1.10 0.68
CA TRP A 7 -0.68 1.36 1.90
C TRP A 7 -0.93 2.76 2.43
N TYR A 8 -1.45 2.85 3.64
CA TYR A 8 -1.86 4.09 4.29
C TYR A 8 -0.86 4.44 5.38
N GLU A 9 -0.20 5.59 5.26
CA GLU A 9 0.83 6.03 6.21
C GLU A 9 0.51 7.40 6.80
N ASN A 10 0.83 7.57 8.08
CA ASN A 10 0.90 8.86 8.75
C ASN A 10 2.28 9.50 8.58
N GLY A 11 2.34 10.84 8.74
CA GLY A 11 3.60 11.56 8.75
C GLY A 11 4.34 11.50 7.42
N TRP A 12 3.60 11.41 6.32
CA TRP A 12 4.14 11.42 4.95
C TRP A 12 5.01 12.66 4.72
N SER A 13 6.15 12.46 4.07
CA SER A 13 7.16 13.49 3.86
C SER A 13 7.97 13.21 2.60
N ALA A 14 8.79 14.18 2.16
CA ALA A 14 9.71 13.98 1.04
C ALA A 14 10.71 12.83 1.31
N ASP A 15 11.18 12.67 2.55
CA ASP A 15 12.10 11.59 2.90
C ASP A 15 11.42 10.21 2.83
N ARG A 16 10.15 10.11 3.28
CA ARG A 16 9.34 8.88 3.12
C ARG A 16 9.12 8.56 1.65
N ALA A 17 8.68 9.54 0.86
CA ALA A 17 8.53 9.39 -0.58
C ALA A 17 9.82 8.90 -1.24
N ALA A 18 10.98 9.47 -0.88
CA ALA A 18 12.27 9.05 -1.39
C ALA A 18 12.63 7.61 -1.01
N ARG A 19 12.32 7.18 0.23
CA ARG A 19 12.52 5.77 0.65
C ARG A 19 11.64 4.80 -0.12
N THR A 20 10.35 5.11 -0.28
CA THR A 20 9.43 4.28 -1.07
C THR A 20 9.91 4.15 -2.51
N VAL A 21 10.26 5.28 -3.16
CA VAL A 21 10.79 5.26 -4.53
C VAL A 21 12.06 4.44 -4.62
N ALA A 22 13.04 4.66 -3.73
CA ALA A 22 14.29 3.91 -3.73
C ALA A 22 14.08 2.40 -3.52
N ARG A 23 13.08 2.02 -2.69
CA ARG A 23 12.71 0.62 -2.50
C ARG A 23 12.13 0.01 -3.76
N ILE A 24 11.16 0.66 -4.39
CA ILE A 24 10.58 0.20 -5.66
C ILE A 24 11.68 0.07 -6.71
N GLU A 25 12.62 1.01 -6.75
CA GLU A 25 13.75 0.94 -7.68
C GLU A 25 14.70 -0.23 -7.39
N SER A 26 14.91 -0.57 -6.12
CA SER A 26 15.71 -1.74 -5.73
C SER A 26 15.08 -3.07 -6.17
N LEU A 27 13.80 -3.08 -6.52
CA LEU A 27 13.09 -4.23 -7.08
C LEU A 27 13.24 -4.34 -8.60
N GLY A 28 14.04 -3.46 -9.22
CA GLY A 28 14.33 -3.47 -10.65
C GLY A 28 13.46 -2.54 -11.48
N LEU A 29 12.56 -1.77 -10.87
CA LEU A 29 11.77 -0.76 -11.56
C LEU A 29 12.53 0.58 -11.59
N SER A 30 12.12 1.50 -12.45
CA SER A 30 12.73 2.83 -12.54
C SER A 30 11.67 3.89 -12.72
N LEU A 31 11.77 4.96 -11.94
CA LEU A 31 10.99 6.16 -12.22
C LEU A 31 11.54 6.77 -13.51
N SER A 32 10.69 7.08 -14.49
CA SER A 32 11.10 7.55 -15.83
C SER A 32 12.24 8.58 -15.80
N GLU A 33 13.26 8.37 -16.66
CA GLU A 33 14.50 9.17 -16.72
C GLU A 33 14.28 10.64 -17.11
N ASP A 34 13.16 10.98 -17.75
CA ASP A 34 12.91 12.30 -18.34
C ASP A 34 12.45 13.36 -17.32
N THR A 35 12.33 13.01 -16.03
CA THR A 35 11.89 13.94 -14.99
C THR A 35 13.04 14.30 -14.05
N ASP A 36 13.20 15.60 -13.74
CA ASP A 36 14.05 16.04 -12.62
C ASP A 36 13.60 15.33 -11.34
N ARG A 37 14.41 14.37 -10.89
CA ARG A 37 14.12 13.51 -9.74
C ARG A 37 13.80 14.33 -8.50
N ASN A 38 14.51 15.42 -8.24
CA ASN A 38 14.27 16.23 -7.04
C ASN A 38 12.94 16.97 -7.14
N ALA A 39 12.59 17.47 -8.33
CA ALA A 39 11.29 18.07 -8.56
C ALA A 39 10.15 17.04 -8.38
N LEU A 40 10.35 15.80 -8.85
CA LEU A 40 9.38 14.72 -8.70
C LEU A 40 9.20 14.28 -7.25
N LEU A 41 10.30 14.06 -6.51
CA LEU A 41 10.26 13.75 -5.09
C LEU A 41 9.61 14.89 -4.27
N GLY A 42 9.87 16.15 -4.66
CA GLY A 42 9.20 17.32 -4.09
C GLY A 42 7.69 17.26 -4.28
N ARG A 43 7.20 16.87 -5.45
CA ARG A 43 5.76 16.66 -5.72
C ARG A 43 5.20 15.44 -4.98
N LEU A 44 5.94 14.34 -4.91
CA LEU A 44 5.56 13.12 -4.18
C LEU A 44 5.41 13.36 -2.67
N SER A 45 6.03 14.41 -2.11
CA SER A 45 5.77 14.82 -0.73
C SER A 45 4.31 15.24 -0.48
N LEU A 46 3.55 15.53 -1.54
CA LEU A 46 2.17 16.01 -1.49
C LEU A 46 2.01 17.27 -0.62
N THR A 47 3.05 18.11 -0.48
CA THR A 47 2.97 19.35 0.31
C THR A 47 2.08 20.38 -0.37
N GLU A 48 2.21 20.51 -1.69
CA GLU A 48 1.49 21.53 -2.50
C GLU A 48 0.33 20.96 -3.32
N ILE A 49 0.23 19.62 -3.42
CA ILE A 49 -0.78 18.91 -4.20
C ILE A 49 -1.39 17.78 -3.36
N THR A 50 -2.61 17.39 -3.66
CA THR A 50 -3.33 16.33 -2.92
C THR A 50 -3.19 14.95 -3.53
N ARG A 51 -2.74 14.88 -4.79
CA ARG A 51 -2.58 13.62 -5.54
C ARG A 51 -1.44 13.73 -6.54
N LEU A 52 -0.71 12.64 -6.70
CA LEU A 52 0.22 12.44 -7.80
C LEU A 52 0.15 11.00 -8.32
N ASP A 53 0.09 10.86 -9.63
CA ASP A 53 0.19 9.58 -10.31
C ASP A 53 1.56 9.49 -10.98
N VAL A 54 2.20 8.33 -10.88
CA VAL A 54 3.53 8.03 -11.42
C VAL A 54 3.55 6.62 -12.01
N GLU A 55 4.49 6.38 -12.91
CA GLU A 55 4.77 5.05 -13.46
C GLU A 55 6.21 4.68 -13.13
N PHE A 56 6.40 3.47 -12.62
CA PHE A 56 7.71 2.86 -12.44
C PHE A 56 7.89 1.79 -13.52
N TRP A 57 8.85 1.98 -14.39
CA TRP A 57 9.09 1.13 -15.56
C TRP A 57 10.01 -0.02 -15.19
N LEU A 58 9.56 -1.25 -15.44
CA LEU A 58 10.37 -2.46 -15.34
C LEU A 58 11.17 -2.69 -16.63
N ASP A 59 10.51 -2.46 -17.77
CA ASP A 59 11.12 -2.49 -19.10
C ASP A 59 10.38 -1.51 -20.04
N ALA A 60 10.56 -1.63 -21.35
CA ALA A 60 9.98 -0.71 -22.34
C ALA A 60 8.44 -0.80 -22.46
N ASP A 61 7.84 -1.91 -22.04
CA ASP A 61 6.42 -2.22 -22.23
C ASP A 61 5.69 -2.44 -20.91
N THR A 62 6.42 -2.62 -19.80
CA THR A 62 5.88 -2.98 -18.49
C THR A 62 6.13 -1.88 -17.47
N ALA A 63 5.06 -1.34 -16.90
CA ALA A 63 5.13 -0.35 -15.82
C ALA A 63 4.20 -0.71 -14.66
N LEU A 64 4.65 -0.40 -13.45
CA LEU A 64 3.84 -0.33 -12.25
C LEU A 64 3.22 1.07 -12.15
N TYR A 65 1.90 1.16 -12.22
CA TYR A 65 1.20 2.41 -11.96
C TYR A 65 1.11 2.63 -10.44
N GLY A 66 1.62 3.78 -10.00
CA GLY A 66 1.57 4.23 -8.61
C GLY A 66 0.72 5.49 -8.47
N ARG A 67 -0.15 5.53 -7.48
CA ARG A 67 -0.92 6.72 -7.10
C ARG A 67 -0.70 7.05 -5.64
N PHE A 68 -0.38 8.30 -5.37
CA PHE A 68 -0.16 8.84 -4.04
C PHE A 68 -1.26 9.87 -3.78
N ARG A 69 -2.06 9.70 -2.72
CA ARG A 69 -3.18 10.60 -2.39
C ARG A 69 -3.23 10.94 -0.92
N ARG A 70 -3.53 12.19 -0.59
CA ARG A 70 -4.02 12.56 0.74
C ARG A 70 -5.46 12.09 0.88
N VAL A 71 -5.75 11.29 1.91
CA VAL A 71 -7.07 10.65 2.10
C VAL A 71 -7.80 11.10 3.37
N GLY A 72 -7.15 11.85 4.25
CA GLY A 72 -7.77 12.43 5.44
C GLY A 72 -6.75 12.69 6.54
N GLY A 73 -6.91 13.76 7.30
CA GLY A 73 -5.92 14.18 8.30
C GLY A 73 -4.51 14.28 7.69
N ASP A 74 -3.55 13.61 8.34
CA ASP A 74 -2.15 13.51 7.89
C ASP A 74 -1.84 12.19 7.17
N VAL A 75 -2.87 11.46 6.71
CA VAL A 75 -2.74 10.16 6.05
C VAL A 75 -2.56 10.31 4.54
N VAL A 76 -1.55 9.60 4.01
CA VAL A 76 -1.36 9.39 2.58
C VAL A 76 -1.57 7.93 2.23
N ALA A 77 -2.41 7.68 1.22
CA ALA A 77 -2.56 6.38 0.57
C ALA A 77 -1.58 6.28 -0.60
N GLN A 78 -0.86 5.17 -0.65
CA GLN A 78 -0.01 4.72 -1.74
C GLN A 78 -0.71 3.52 -2.38
N GLU A 79 -1.16 3.69 -3.62
CA GLU A 79 -1.85 2.68 -4.40
C GLU A 79 -0.95 2.21 -5.52
N PHE A 80 -0.75 0.90 -5.61
CA PHE A 80 0.01 0.28 -6.68
C PHE A 80 -0.90 -0.70 -7.42
N ASP A 81 -1.09 -0.47 -8.72
CA ASP A 81 -1.86 -1.35 -9.60
C ASP A 81 -0.95 -2.45 -10.15
N LEU A 82 -1.30 -3.70 -9.89
CA LEU A 82 -0.51 -4.87 -10.30
C LEU A 82 -0.91 -5.38 -11.69
N ASP A 83 -1.80 -4.68 -12.41
CA ASP A 83 -2.13 -5.01 -13.79
C ASP A 83 -0.90 -5.00 -14.70
N GLY A 84 -0.94 -5.84 -15.73
CA GLY A 84 0.18 -5.99 -16.68
C GLY A 84 1.40 -6.75 -16.15
N LEU A 85 1.56 -6.91 -14.83
CA LEU A 85 2.65 -7.71 -14.25
C LEU A 85 2.35 -9.21 -14.31
N SER A 86 3.36 -10.00 -14.63
CA SER A 86 3.32 -11.46 -14.47
C SER A 86 3.23 -11.86 -13.00
N SER A 87 2.78 -13.08 -12.72
CA SER A 87 2.68 -13.57 -11.34
C SER A 87 4.03 -13.61 -10.60
N VAL A 88 5.15 -13.73 -11.32
CA VAL A 88 6.49 -13.67 -10.72
C VAL A 88 6.82 -12.24 -10.28
N GLU A 89 6.60 -11.26 -11.16
CA GLU A 89 6.82 -9.84 -10.87
C GLU A 89 5.89 -9.34 -9.76
N GLN A 90 4.61 -9.72 -9.80
CA GLN A 90 3.67 -9.40 -8.73
C GLN A 90 4.14 -9.92 -7.38
N ASN A 91 4.61 -11.17 -7.31
CA ASN A 91 5.09 -11.75 -6.05
C ASN A 91 6.35 -11.04 -5.54
N GLN A 92 7.30 -10.70 -6.42
CA GLN A 92 8.51 -9.97 -6.05
C GLN A 92 8.18 -8.56 -5.55
N LEU A 93 7.28 -7.86 -6.24
CA LEU A 93 6.86 -6.51 -5.87
C LEU A 93 6.08 -6.50 -4.54
N VAL A 94 5.11 -7.40 -4.39
CA VAL A 94 4.34 -7.56 -3.15
C VAL A 94 5.29 -7.87 -1.99
N GLN A 95 6.22 -8.80 -2.16
CA GLN A 95 7.20 -9.13 -1.12
C GLN A 95 8.06 -7.91 -0.76
N GLY A 96 8.56 -7.20 -1.76
CA GLY A 96 9.42 -6.04 -1.58
C GLY A 96 8.74 -4.88 -0.83
N ILE A 97 7.47 -4.61 -1.15
CA ILE A 97 6.64 -3.58 -0.49
C ILE A 97 6.20 -4.07 0.90
N ALA A 98 5.84 -5.34 1.06
CA ALA A 98 5.46 -5.91 2.34
C ALA A 98 6.59 -5.87 3.38
N GLU A 99 7.84 -6.04 2.95
CA GLU A 99 9.04 -5.84 3.78
C GLU A 99 9.18 -4.37 4.22
N LEU A 100 8.98 -3.41 3.30
CA LEU A 100 9.03 -1.98 3.63
C LEU A 100 7.90 -1.58 4.60
N PHE A 101 6.71 -2.14 4.40
CA PHE A 101 5.60 -2.02 5.35
C PHE A 101 6.00 -2.56 6.73
N GLY A 102 6.66 -3.72 6.81
CA GLY A 102 7.15 -4.28 8.08
C GLY A 102 8.14 -3.35 8.79
N GLU A 103 9.06 -2.75 8.04
CA GLU A 103 10.03 -1.77 8.56
C GLU A 103 9.40 -0.47 9.06
N ASP A 104 8.23 -0.07 8.52
CA ASP A 104 7.53 1.18 8.84
C ASP A 104 6.13 0.95 9.46
N ALA A 105 5.92 -0.22 10.08
CA ALA A 105 4.62 -0.63 10.62
C ALA A 105 4.09 0.34 11.69
N ASP A 106 4.98 0.97 12.45
CA ASP A 106 4.63 1.95 13.51
C ASP A 106 4.02 3.25 12.95
N ASN A 107 4.28 3.58 11.69
CA ASN A 107 3.68 4.76 11.02
C ASN A 107 2.56 4.38 10.05
N THR A 108 2.27 3.09 9.92
CA THR A 108 1.23 2.58 9.05
C THR A 108 -0.14 2.65 9.74
N VAL A 109 -1.12 3.19 9.02
CA VAL A 109 -2.53 3.27 9.43
C VAL A 109 -3.33 2.10 8.86
N GLY A 110 -2.91 1.55 7.73
CA GLY A 110 -3.52 0.36 7.15
C GLY A 110 -2.72 -0.16 5.97
N PHE A 111 -2.85 -1.46 5.69
CA PHE A 111 -2.16 -2.10 4.58
C PHE A 111 -3.06 -3.18 3.96
N VAL A 112 -3.21 -3.15 2.64
CA VAL A 112 -4.06 -4.06 1.88
C VAL A 112 -3.27 -4.59 0.70
N VAL A 113 -3.25 -5.91 0.52
CA VAL A 113 -2.71 -6.56 -0.67
C VAL A 113 -3.77 -7.50 -1.21
N ASP A 114 -4.16 -7.33 -2.46
CA ASP A 114 -5.04 -8.27 -3.15
C ASP A 114 -4.51 -8.50 -4.56
N ARG A 115 -3.78 -9.60 -4.75
CA ARG A 115 -3.22 -9.92 -6.08
C ARG A 115 -4.28 -10.35 -7.09
N SER A 116 -5.46 -10.74 -6.61
CA SER A 116 -6.56 -11.21 -7.48
C SER A 116 -7.52 -10.11 -7.89
N GLY A 117 -7.50 -8.97 -7.19
CA GLY A 117 -8.45 -7.88 -7.35
C GLY A 117 -9.87 -8.19 -6.87
N CYS A 118 -10.09 -9.31 -6.16
CA CYS A 118 -11.44 -9.72 -5.75
C CYS A 118 -12.14 -8.75 -4.77
N SER A 119 -11.36 -7.87 -4.13
CA SER A 119 -11.82 -6.85 -3.20
C SER A 119 -11.68 -5.42 -3.76
N GLU A 120 -11.60 -5.26 -5.08
CA GLU A 120 -11.51 -3.94 -5.74
C GLU A 120 -12.75 -3.06 -5.46
N ASP A 121 -13.94 -3.67 -5.30
CA ASP A 121 -15.19 -2.97 -4.97
C ASP A 121 -15.30 -2.52 -3.50
N VAL A 122 -14.33 -2.89 -2.65
CA VAL A 122 -14.30 -2.47 -1.25
C VAL A 122 -13.71 -1.06 -1.18
N GLU A 123 -14.45 -0.13 -0.57
CA GLU A 123 -13.99 1.24 -0.31
C GLU A 123 -12.92 1.25 0.80
N TRP A 124 -11.68 0.90 0.47
CA TRP A 124 -10.59 0.71 1.43
C TRP A 124 -10.24 1.98 2.22
N ASP A 125 -10.36 3.16 1.61
CA ASP A 125 -10.17 4.44 2.31
C ASP A 125 -11.15 4.56 3.49
N GLU A 126 -12.42 4.19 3.29
CA GLU A 126 -13.45 4.22 4.34
C GLU A 126 -13.16 3.18 5.44
N VAL A 127 -12.79 1.95 5.05
CA VAL A 127 -12.47 0.85 5.99
C VAL A 127 -11.29 1.22 6.89
N VAL A 128 -10.21 1.75 6.30
CA VAL A 128 -8.96 2.07 7.00
C VAL A 128 -9.09 3.32 7.87
N LEU A 129 -9.78 4.35 7.38
CA LEU A 129 -9.93 5.63 8.08
C LEU A 129 -11.03 5.60 9.16
N GLY A 130 -11.58 4.44 9.47
CA GLY A 130 -12.49 4.27 10.59
C GLY A 130 -13.95 4.66 10.29
N HIS A 131 -14.41 4.44 9.07
CA HIS A 131 -15.83 4.50 8.73
C HIS A 131 -16.46 3.10 8.78
N PRO A 132 -17.78 2.97 9.09
CA PRO A 132 -18.44 1.68 9.27
C PRO A 132 -18.76 1.01 7.91
N LYS A 133 -17.71 0.66 7.17
CA LYS A 133 -17.80 -0.06 5.91
C LYS A 133 -17.44 -1.53 6.13
N ILE A 134 -18.40 -2.42 5.89
CA ILE A 134 -18.22 -3.86 6.12
C ILE A 134 -17.21 -4.43 5.11
N VAL A 135 -16.27 -5.23 5.61
CA VAL A 135 -15.34 -5.99 4.78
C VAL A 135 -16.02 -7.29 4.34
N THR A 136 -16.58 -7.30 3.13
CA THR A 136 -17.32 -8.44 2.58
C THR A 136 -16.43 -9.46 1.88
N VAL A 137 -15.28 -9.03 1.38
CA VAL A 137 -14.29 -9.86 0.70
C VAL A 137 -12.94 -9.67 1.39
N ARG A 138 -12.26 -10.79 1.67
CA ARG A 138 -10.96 -10.77 2.34
C ARG A 138 -9.83 -10.73 1.31
N PRO A 139 -8.98 -9.68 1.31
CA PRO A 139 -7.79 -9.60 0.47
C PRO A 139 -6.72 -10.63 0.90
N ASP A 140 -5.59 -10.70 0.20
CA ASP A 140 -4.47 -11.56 0.61
C ASP A 140 -3.90 -11.15 1.96
N VAL A 141 -3.69 -9.85 2.13
CA VAL A 141 -3.22 -9.23 3.37
C VAL A 141 -4.15 -8.08 3.71
N LEU A 142 -4.55 -8.02 4.99
CA LEU A 142 -5.20 -6.86 5.58
C LEU A 142 -4.52 -6.56 6.92
N ALA A 143 -3.99 -5.35 7.09
CA ALA A 143 -3.53 -4.83 8.36
C ALA A 143 -4.33 -3.59 8.73
N LEU A 144 -4.91 -3.59 9.93
CA LEU A 144 -5.68 -2.45 10.46
C LEU A 144 -5.32 -2.25 11.94
N PRO A 145 -5.48 -1.03 12.50
CA PRO A 145 -5.29 -0.79 13.92
C PRO A 145 -6.27 -1.62 14.75
N CYS A 146 -5.82 -2.14 15.90
CA CYS A 146 -6.69 -2.98 16.74
C CYS A 146 -7.97 -2.25 17.16
N THR A 147 -7.88 -0.95 17.48
CA THR A 147 -9.03 -0.12 17.86
C THR A 147 -10.05 0.01 16.73
N VAL A 148 -9.60 0.19 15.49
CA VAL A 148 -10.49 0.26 14.30
C VAL A 148 -11.24 -1.07 14.12
N ILE A 149 -10.58 -2.20 14.34
CA ILE A 149 -11.21 -3.52 14.25
C ILE A 149 -12.22 -3.73 15.39
N GLU A 150 -11.85 -3.36 16.61
CA GLU A 150 -12.70 -3.50 17.80
C GLU A 150 -14.00 -2.71 17.68
N ASP A 151 -13.90 -1.48 17.19
CA ASP A 151 -15.03 -0.54 17.13
C ASP A 151 -15.91 -0.72 15.89
N LEU A 152 -15.34 -1.07 14.74
CA LEU A 152 -16.02 -0.93 13.44
C LEU A 152 -16.11 -2.20 12.61
N HIS A 153 -15.24 -3.19 12.84
CA HIS A 153 -15.15 -4.40 12.02
C HIS A 153 -15.29 -5.69 12.84
N PRO A 154 -16.44 -5.93 13.50
CA PRO A 154 -16.67 -7.13 14.31
C PRO A 154 -16.60 -8.44 13.52
N GLU A 155 -16.74 -8.40 12.19
CA GLU A 155 -16.51 -9.54 11.31
C GLU A 155 -15.04 -9.99 11.27
N LEU A 156 -14.09 -9.06 11.43
CA LEU A 156 -12.65 -9.37 11.43
C LEU A 156 -12.19 -9.94 12.78
N GLN A 157 -12.86 -9.60 13.88
CA GLN A 157 -12.57 -10.13 15.22
C GLN A 157 -12.73 -11.65 15.31
N LYS A 158 -13.48 -12.26 14.39
CA LYS A 158 -13.69 -13.72 14.33
C LYS A 158 -12.54 -14.44 13.63
N LEU A 159 -11.61 -13.71 13.03
CA LEU A 159 -10.49 -14.25 12.28
C LEU A 159 -9.22 -14.28 13.15
N ASN A 160 -8.30 -15.19 12.82
CA ASN A 160 -6.99 -15.26 13.46
C ASN A 160 -6.07 -14.19 12.85
N GLY A 161 -6.02 -13.02 13.48
CA GLY A 161 -5.02 -11.99 13.20
C GLY A 161 -3.79 -12.12 14.13
N ARG A 162 -2.64 -11.62 13.68
CA ARG A 162 -1.45 -11.48 14.53
C ARG A 162 -1.15 -10.00 14.79
N ALA A 163 -0.62 -9.67 15.95
CA ALA A 163 -0.17 -8.31 16.23
C ALA A 163 1.14 -7.99 15.49
N MET A 164 1.26 -6.77 14.97
CA MET A 164 2.48 -6.18 14.41
C MET A 164 2.45 -4.69 14.77
N GLY A 165 3.21 -4.29 15.80
CA GLY A 165 3.11 -2.96 16.38
C GLY A 165 1.68 -2.68 16.87
N ALA A 166 1.10 -1.56 16.44
CA ALA A 166 -0.29 -1.18 16.72
C ALA A 166 -1.33 -1.85 15.80
N LEU A 167 -0.88 -2.62 14.80
CA LEU A 167 -1.74 -3.24 13.80
C LEU A 167 -2.06 -4.69 14.16
N THR A 168 -3.26 -5.11 13.76
CA THR A 168 -3.62 -6.53 13.64
C THR A 168 -3.55 -6.90 12.16
N VAL A 169 -2.75 -7.91 11.85
CA VAL A 169 -2.47 -8.39 10.49
C VAL A 169 -3.18 -9.72 10.23
N TYR A 170 -3.94 -9.77 9.15
CA TYR A 170 -4.61 -10.94 8.60
C TYR A 170 -3.97 -11.37 7.28
N ASP A 171 -2.84 -12.07 7.37
CA ASP A 171 -2.14 -12.58 6.19
C ASP A 171 -2.60 -14.01 5.86
N ARG A 172 -3.20 -14.22 4.69
CA ARG A 172 -3.66 -15.54 4.26
C ARG A 172 -2.64 -16.30 3.41
N THR A 173 -1.59 -15.62 2.97
CA THR A 173 -0.61 -16.13 2.00
C THR A 173 0.80 -16.18 2.55
N ASN A 174 1.01 -15.74 3.79
CA ASN A 174 2.28 -15.68 4.51
C ASN A 174 3.32 -14.77 3.81
N VAL A 175 2.86 -13.75 3.08
CA VAL A 175 3.73 -12.73 2.46
C VAL A 175 4.53 -11.96 3.51
N LEU A 176 3.96 -11.75 4.70
CA LEU A 176 4.61 -11.04 5.79
C LEU A 176 5.42 -11.95 6.73
N ALA A 177 5.67 -13.22 6.38
CA ALA A 177 6.40 -14.14 7.27
C ALA A 177 7.88 -13.75 7.47
N GLY A 178 8.45 -12.94 6.57
CA GLY A 178 9.80 -12.38 6.67
C GLY A 178 9.85 -10.91 7.14
N ALA A 179 8.69 -10.30 7.38
CA ALA A 179 8.52 -8.91 7.81
C ALA A 179 8.30 -8.82 9.33
#